data_AF-A0A3T1ESC6-F1
#
_entry.id   AF-A0A3T1ESC6-F1
#
_cell.length_a   1.000
_cell.length_b   1.000
_cell.length_c   1.000
_cell.angle_alpha   90.00
_cell.angle_beta   90.00
_cell.angle_gamma   90.00
#
_symmetry.space_group_name_H-M   'P 1'
#
loop_
_entity.id
_entity.type
_entity.pdbx_description
1 polymer ?
#
loop_
_entity_poly.entity_id
_entity_poly.type
_entity_poly.pdbx_seq_one_letter_code
_entity_poly.pdbx_strand_id
1 'polypeptide(L)'
;SDSGKDAGRLSAAWQLYKAQEDLIKVAKEFGVKLTMFHGRGGTVGRGGGPTHLAILSQPPETIQGSLRVTVQGEVIERSFGEAQLCFKTLQRFTAATLEHGMNPPSSPKQEWRDLMDEMAIVATEHYRSLVFQEPRFVEYFRQATPETEYGRMNIGSRPSKRKPSGGIESLRAIPWIFAWTQTRFHLPVWLGFGEAFKHVIDKDNKNLLMLQQMYNEWPFFRVTIDLVEMVFAKGNPGIAALYDKLLVSEDLLPLGEKLRTAYKDTSGYLLKITGHNEILEGDPLLKQRLRLRDAYITTLNVCQAYTLKRIRDPNFKVEVRPPIAKEIIEGSAYATNELVKLNPTSEYAPGLEDTLILTMKGIA
;
A
#
# COMPACT_ATOMS: atom_id res chain seq x y z
N SER A 1 0.53 5.32 7.74
CA SER A 1 0.05 3.92 7.64
C SER A 1 -0.69 3.45 8.87
N ASP A 2 -0.28 3.84 10.08
CA ASP A 2 -0.90 3.36 11.32
C ASP A 2 -2.38 3.73 11.43
N SER A 3 -2.76 4.99 11.24
CA SER A 3 -4.17 5.42 11.23
C SER A 3 -5.00 4.73 10.14
N GLY A 4 -4.40 4.48 8.96
CA GLY A 4 -5.08 3.75 7.88
C GLY A 4 -5.33 2.27 8.18
N LYS A 5 -4.54 1.66 9.07
CA LYS A 5 -4.81 0.30 9.57
C LYS A 5 -5.97 0.27 10.56
N ASP A 6 -6.23 1.38 11.24
CA ASP A 6 -7.28 1.47 12.26
C ASP A 6 -8.68 1.72 11.67
N ALA A 7 -8.76 2.60 10.67
CA ALA A 7 -10.04 3.13 10.18
C ALA A 7 -10.15 3.18 8.65
N GLY A 8 -9.22 2.57 7.92
CA GLY A 8 -9.14 2.70 6.47
C GLY A 8 -8.48 4.02 6.04
N ARG A 9 -7.97 4.04 4.80
CA ARG A 9 -7.07 5.10 4.34
C ARG A 9 -7.78 6.44 4.07
N LEU A 10 -9.02 6.43 3.58
CA LEU A 10 -9.79 7.66 3.32
C LEU A 10 -10.02 8.44 4.61
N SER A 11 -10.62 7.80 5.61
CA SER A 11 -10.92 8.39 6.92
C SER A 11 -9.64 8.83 7.64
N ALA A 12 -8.57 8.03 7.57
CA ALA A 12 -7.28 8.41 8.11
C ALA A 12 -6.69 9.67 7.45
N ALA A 13 -6.77 9.78 6.12
CA ALA A 13 -6.26 10.96 5.42
C ALA A 13 -7.07 12.21 5.78
N TRP A 14 -8.40 12.10 5.82
CA TRP A 14 -9.27 13.22 6.17
C TRP A 14 -9.08 13.69 7.61
N GLN A 15 -9.04 12.77 8.56
CA GLN A 15 -8.81 13.11 9.96
C GLN A 15 -7.43 13.71 10.19
N LEU A 16 -6.40 13.27 9.44
CA LEU A 16 -5.07 13.90 9.47
C LEU A 16 -5.07 15.30 8.89
N TYR A 17 -5.89 15.61 7.89
CA TYR A 17 -6.02 16.97 7.36
C TYR A 17 -6.62 17.90 8.42
N LYS A 18 -7.78 17.53 8.98
CA LYS A 18 -8.45 18.30 10.05
C LYS A 18 -7.58 18.48 11.29
N ALA A 19 -6.94 17.42 11.76
CA ALA A 19 -6.05 17.50 12.92
C ALA A 19 -4.89 18.47 12.71
N GLN A 20 -4.32 18.54 11.51
CA GLN A 20 -3.27 19.50 11.21
C GLN A 20 -3.80 20.95 11.19
N GLU A 21 -5.00 21.19 10.65
CA GLU A 21 -5.67 22.49 10.70
C GLU A 21 -5.94 22.97 12.13
N ASP A 22 -6.36 22.07 13.01
CA ASP A 22 -6.67 22.44 14.39
C ASP A 22 -5.40 22.64 15.22
N LEU A 23 -4.38 21.80 15.03
CA LEU A 23 -3.09 21.96 15.69
C LEU A 23 -2.40 23.28 15.32
N ILE A 24 -2.48 23.71 14.05
CA ILE A 24 -1.85 24.98 13.64
C ILE A 24 -2.59 26.19 14.22
N LYS A 25 -3.93 26.13 14.36
CA LYS A 25 -4.70 27.20 15.03
C LYS A 25 -4.26 27.37 16.48
N VAL A 26 -4.18 26.26 17.23
CA VAL A 26 -3.72 26.27 18.63
C VAL A 26 -2.27 26.75 18.73
N ALA A 27 -1.37 26.24 17.88
CA ALA A 27 0.03 26.67 17.92
C ALA A 27 0.19 28.18 17.73
N LYS A 28 -0.60 28.78 16.83
CA LYS A 28 -0.62 30.25 16.62
C LYS A 28 -1.13 31.02 17.83
N GLU A 29 -2.22 30.55 18.45
CA GLU A 29 -2.78 31.18 19.66
C GLU A 29 -1.72 31.33 20.76
N PHE A 30 -0.85 30.33 20.91
CA PHE A 30 0.21 30.31 21.92
C PHE A 30 1.58 30.80 21.41
N GLY A 31 1.68 31.32 20.18
CA GLY A 31 2.95 31.79 19.61
C GLY A 31 4.02 30.70 19.44
N VAL A 32 3.60 29.44 19.28
CA VAL A 32 4.49 28.28 19.12
C VAL A 32 4.71 27.99 17.64
N LYS A 33 5.99 27.87 17.23
CA LYS A 33 6.33 27.36 15.89
C LYS A 33 6.20 25.84 15.86
N LEU A 34 5.16 25.34 15.21
CA LEU A 34 4.88 23.91 15.08
C LEU A 34 5.59 23.30 13.85
N THR A 35 6.26 22.16 14.03
CA THR A 35 6.83 21.36 12.94
C THR A 35 6.15 19.99 12.89
N MET A 36 5.43 19.73 11.80
CA MET A 36 4.85 18.40 11.55
C MET A 36 5.94 17.42 11.11
N PHE A 37 6.02 16.26 11.78
CA PHE A 37 6.86 15.16 11.32
C PHE A 37 6.02 14.10 10.61
N HIS A 38 6.10 14.06 9.28
CA HIS A 38 5.35 13.12 8.46
C HIS A 38 5.98 11.72 8.50
N GLY A 39 5.23 10.78 9.08
CA GLY A 39 5.57 9.36 9.12
C GLY A 39 5.42 8.64 7.77
N ARG A 40 5.63 7.33 7.78
CA ARG A 40 5.57 6.47 6.59
C ARG A 40 4.18 6.30 5.99
N GLY A 41 4.15 6.05 4.68
CA GLY A 41 2.96 5.65 3.93
C GLY A 41 1.99 6.76 3.53
N GLY A 42 2.30 8.01 3.90
CA GLY A 42 1.63 9.20 3.38
C GLY A 42 2.02 9.50 1.92
N THR A 43 1.26 10.39 1.28
CA THR A 43 1.53 10.89 -0.08
C THR A 43 2.91 11.56 -0.17
N VAL A 44 3.32 12.29 0.87
CA VAL A 44 4.60 13.00 0.95
C VAL A 44 5.81 12.05 0.94
N GLY A 45 5.75 10.93 1.66
CA GLY A 45 6.89 10.04 1.91
C GLY A 45 7.10 8.90 0.90
N ARG A 46 6.19 8.71 -0.06
CA ARG A 46 6.23 7.53 -0.94
C ARG A 46 6.87 7.73 -2.31
N GLY A 47 7.21 8.96 -2.69
CA GLY A 47 7.82 9.27 -4.00
C GLY A 47 7.05 8.70 -5.20
N GLY A 48 5.81 8.23 -4.98
CA GLY A 48 5.04 7.38 -5.88
C GLY A 48 3.98 8.16 -6.64
N GLY A 49 3.43 9.20 -6.01
CA GLY A 49 2.83 10.35 -6.69
C GLY A 49 3.80 11.53 -6.67
N PRO A 50 3.44 12.69 -7.25
CA PRO A 50 4.30 13.86 -7.24
C PRO A 50 4.47 14.37 -5.79
N THR A 51 5.55 13.96 -5.11
CA THR A 51 5.86 14.42 -3.73
C THR A 51 5.83 15.95 -3.62
N HIS A 52 6.16 16.64 -4.71
CA HIS A 52 6.01 18.08 -4.85
C HIS A 52 4.54 18.52 -4.58
N LEU A 53 3.58 17.99 -5.34
CA LEU A 53 2.16 18.31 -5.16
C LEU A 53 1.63 17.85 -3.79
N ALA A 54 2.13 16.74 -3.25
CA ALA A 54 1.75 16.28 -1.92
C ALA A 54 2.15 17.26 -0.80
N ILE A 55 3.29 17.94 -0.93
CA ILE A 55 3.72 19.00 -0.01
C ILE A 55 2.82 20.24 -0.21
N LEU A 56 2.59 20.65 -1.45
CA LEU A 56 1.70 21.78 -1.77
C LEU A 56 0.25 21.55 -1.31
N SER A 57 -0.18 20.30 -1.17
CA SER A 57 -1.53 19.93 -0.73
C SER A 57 -1.73 19.95 0.79
N GLN A 58 -0.68 20.16 1.59
CA GLN A 58 -0.83 20.25 3.05
C GLN A 58 -1.75 21.43 3.41
N PRO A 59 -2.49 21.37 4.54
CA PRO A 59 -3.34 22.49 4.93
C PRO A 59 -2.55 23.80 5.02
N PRO A 60 -3.20 24.96 4.79
CA PRO A 60 -2.53 26.25 4.87
C PRO A 60 -1.75 26.43 6.18
N GLU A 61 -0.56 27.01 6.07
CA GLU A 61 0.27 27.42 7.20
C GLU A 61 0.79 26.28 8.11
N THR A 62 0.67 25.01 7.71
CA THR A 62 1.19 23.89 8.54
C THR A 62 2.69 23.60 8.37
N ILE A 63 3.33 24.17 7.35
CA ILE A 63 4.76 23.92 7.05
C ILE A 63 5.66 25.05 7.55
N GLN A 64 5.33 26.32 7.28
CA GLN A 64 6.07 27.51 7.75
C GLN A 64 7.61 27.40 7.62
N GLY A 65 8.08 26.90 6.47
CA GLY A 65 9.50 26.72 6.16
C GLY A 65 10.20 25.59 6.94
N SER A 66 9.48 24.76 7.68
CA SER A 66 10.03 23.64 8.46
C SER A 66 9.31 22.33 8.12
N LEU A 67 9.90 21.57 7.20
CA LEU A 67 9.39 20.27 6.78
C LEU A 67 10.25 19.13 7.33
N ARG A 68 9.62 18.15 8.00
CA ARG A 68 10.27 16.89 8.37
C ARG A 68 9.50 15.71 7.81
N VAL A 69 10.16 14.88 6.99
CA VAL A 69 9.54 13.76 6.29
C VAL A 69 10.37 12.50 6.45
N THR A 70 9.69 11.38 6.69
CA THR A 70 10.32 10.05 6.68
C THR A 70 10.59 9.61 5.24
N VAL A 71 11.85 9.39 4.87
CA VAL A 71 12.21 8.65 3.66
C VAL A 71 12.10 7.16 3.96
N GLN A 72 11.21 6.46 3.26
CA GLN A 72 11.07 5.02 3.45
C GLN A 72 12.20 4.24 2.76
N GLY A 73 12.63 3.12 3.37
CA GLY A 73 13.69 2.28 2.82
C GLY A 73 13.39 1.79 1.40
N GLU A 74 12.13 1.45 1.09
CA GLU A 74 11.73 1.02 -0.26
C GLU A 74 11.82 2.12 -1.34
N VAL A 75 12.07 3.37 -0.95
CA VAL A 75 12.17 4.52 -1.88
C VAL A 75 13.56 5.17 -1.83
N ILE A 76 14.48 4.68 -0.99
CA ILE A 76 15.80 5.31 -0.79
C ILE A 76 16.63 5.29 -2.08
N GLU A 77 16.71 4.13 -2.73
CA GLU A 77 17.46 3.93 -3.97
C GLU A 77 16.90 4.80 -5.10
N ARG A 78 15.58 4.81 -5.26
CA ARG A 78 14.91 5.66 -6.26
C ARG A 78 15.17 7.16 -6.02
N SER A 79 15.31 7.57 -4.76
CA SER A 79 15.42 8.98 -4.41
C SER A 79 16.85 9.50 -4.44
N PHE A 80 17.82 8.66 -4.08
CA PHE A 80 19.19 9.06 -3.75
C PHE A 80 20.28 8.16 -4.35
N GLY A 81 19.93 7.03 -4.99
CA GLY A 81 20.90 6.07 -5.54
C GLY A 81 21.65 6.57 -6.78
N GLU A 82 21.06 7.51 -7.53
CA GLU A 82 21.70 8.17 -8.68
C GLU A 82 21.79 9.68 -8.45
N ALA A 83 22.91 10.28 -8.83
CA ALA A 83 23.27 11.66 -8.49
C ALA A 83 22.26 12.71 -9.02
N GLN A 84 21.80 12.57 -10.27
CA GLN A 84 20.80 13.48 -10.84
C GLN A 84 19.43 13.31 -10.19
N LEU A 85 19.04 12.09 -9.85
CA LEU A 85 17.81 11.82 -9.10
C LEU A 85 17.89 12.37 -7.66
N CYS A 86 19.04 12.23 -7.01
CA CYS A 86 19.32 12.83 -5.71
C CYS A 86 19.14 14.35 -5.74
N PHE A 87 19.77 15.02 -6.71
CA PHE A 87 19.62 16.46 -6.91
C PHE A 87 18.16 16.85 -7.11
N LYS A 88 17.43 16.16 -8.02
CA LYS A 88 16.00 16.40 -8.26
C LYS A 88 15.15 16.13 -7.02
N THR A 89 15.56 15.23 -6.14
CA THR A 89 14.90 14.96 -4.87
C THR A 89 15.08 16.13 -3.91
N LEU A 90 16.30 16.61 -3.71
CA LEU A 90 16.55 17.76 -2.85
C LEU A 90 15.85 19.02 -3.40
N GLN A 91 15.94 19.25 -4.71
CA GLN A 91 15.28 20.37 -5.39
C GLN A 91 13.76 20.39 -5.14
N ARG A 92 13.06 19.26 -5.33
CA ARG A 92 11.59 19.24 -5.19
C ARG A 92 11.13 19.48 -3.75
N PHE A 93 11.86 18.96 -2.77
CA PHE A 93 11.54 19.19 -1.35
C PHE A 93 11.74 20.65 -0.97
N THR A 94 12.86 21.26 -1.38
CA THR A 94 13.15 22.68 -1.13
C THR A 94 12.11 23.58 -1.79
N ALA A 95 11.82 23.36 -3.09
CA ALA A 95 10.89 24.18 -3.85
C ALA A 95 9.46 24.12 -3.28
N ALA A 96 8.91 22.92 -3.08
CA ALA A 96 7.54 22.78 -2.60
C ALA A 96 7.35 23.29 -1.16
N THR A 97 8.37 23.14 -0.30
CA THR A 97 8.35 23.68 1.07
C THR A 97 8.32 25.20 1.06
N LEU A 98 9.12 25.83 0.18
CA LEU A 98 9.17 27.28 0.03
C LEU A 98 7.86 27.81 -0.53
N GLU A 99 7.38 27.22 -1.63
CA GLU A 99 6.15 27.62 -2.31
C GLU A 99 4.94 27.50 -1.39
N HIS A 100 4.76 26.40 -0.67
CA HIS A 100 3.62 26.24 0.24
C HIS A 100 3.54 27.36 1.29
N GLY A 101 4.69 27.82 1.79
CA GLY A 101 4.76 28.90 2.77
C GLY A 101 4.39 30.28 2.22
N MET A 102 4.44 30.48 0.90
CA MET A 102 4.17 31.77 0.24
C MET A 102 2.90 31.75 -0.63
N ASN A 103 2.47 30.56 -1.06
CA ASN A 103 1.36 30.29 -1.95
C ASN A 103 0.57 29.06 -1.42
N PRO A 104 -0.11 29.19 -0.26
CA PRO A 104 -0.85 28.09 0.32
C PRO A 104 -2.02 27.67 -0.58
N PRO A 105 -2.43 26.38 -0.54
CA PRO A 105 -3.60 25.94 -1.30
C PRO A 105 -4.87 26.61 -0.78
N SER A 106 -5.87 26.75 -1.65
CA SER A 106 -7.19 27.23 -1.25
C SER A 106 -7.81 26.34 -0.17
N SER A 107 -8.49 26.96 0.78
CA SER A 107 -9.28 26.23 1.77
C SER A 107 -10.41 25.45 1.08
N PRO A 108 -10.73 24.22 1.52
CA PRO A 108 -11.84 23.47 0.94
C PRO A 108 -13.16 24.19 1.23
N LYS A 109 -14.06 24.15 0.24
CA LYS A 109 -15.45 24.61 0.36
C LYS A 109 -16.18 23.82 1.45
N GLN A 110 -17.20 24.40 2.08
CA GLN A 110 -17.89 23.74 3.20
C GLN A 110 -18.56 22.44 2.76
N GLU A 111 -19.19 22.44 1.59
CA GLU A 111 -19.82 21.25 1.00
C GLU A 111 -18.81 20.11 0.75
N TRP A 112 -17.54 20.43 0.47
CA TRP A 112 -16.49 19.41 0.34
C TRP A 112 -16.11 18.81 1.69
N ARG A 113 -16.10 19.62 2.75
CA ARG A 113 -15.85 19.13 4.12
C ARG A 113 -16.98 18.21 4.57
N ASP A 114 -18.22 18.63 4.36
CA ASP A 114 -19.42 17.87 4.73
C ASP A 114 -19.44 16.52 4.00
N LEU A 115 -19.14 16.51 2.69
CA LEU A 115 -19.05 15.27 1.91
C LEU A 115 -17.91 14.35 2.41
N MET A 116 -16.75 14.91 2.75
CA MET A 116 -15.63 14.13 3.31
C MET A 116 -15.93 13.57 4.70
N ASP A 117 -16.66 14.31 5.55
CA ASP A 117 -17.10 13.83 6.86
C ASP A 117 -18.06 12.63 6.72
N GLU A 118 -19.03 12.72 5.81
CA GLU A 118 -19.95 11.63 5.50
C GLU A 118 -19.21 10.39 4.94
N MET A 119 -18.37 10.58 3.91
CA MET A 119 -17.58 9.50 3.32
C MET A 119 -16.65 8.83 4.33
N ALA A 120 -16.07 9.60 5.27
CA ALA A 120 -15.16 9.06 6.26
C ALA A 120 -15.85 8.10 7.23
N ILE A 121 -17.12 8.37 7.61
CA ILE A 121 -17.91 7.48 8.47
C ILE A 121 -18.15 6.14 7.76
N VAL A 122 -18.69 6.19 6.54
CA VAL A 122 -19.01 5.00 5.74
C VAL A 122 -17.76 4.18 5.42
N ALA A 123 -16.66 4.83 5.02
CA ALA A 123 -15.40 4.15 4.75
C ALA A 123 -14.85 3.43 6.00
N THR A 124 -14.95 4.06 7.18
CA THR A 124 -14.50 3.45 8.44
C THR A 124 -15.37 2.26 8.81
N GLU A 125 -16.69 2.38 8.71
CA GLU A 125 -17.62 1.30 9.00
C GLU A 125 -17.37 0.09 8.11
N HIS A 126 -17.29 0.31 6.79
CA HIS A 126 -17.01 -0.77 5.83
C HIS A 126 -15.61 -1.39 6.04
N TYR A 127 -14.59 -0.56 6.29
CA TYR A 127 -13.25 -1.07 6.58
C TYR A 127 -13.26 -1.96 7.83
N ARG A 128 -13.87 -1.47 8.93
CA ARG A 128 -13.86 -2.18 10.20
C ARG A 128 -14.77 -3.40 10.21
N SER A 129 -15.87 -3.39 9.45
CA SER A 129 -16.75 -4.55 9.31
C SER A 129 -16.01 -5.75 8.71
N LEU A 130 -15.12 -5.51 7.75
CA LEU A 130 -14.30 -6.57 7.14
C LEU A 130 -13.03 -6.89 7.93
N VAL A 131 -12.32 -5.89 8.47
CA VAL A 131 -10.99 -6.12 9.05
C VAL A 131 -11.05 -6.56 10.52
N PHE A 132 -12.07 -6.11 11.27
CA PHE A 132 -12.17 -6.37 12.71
C PHE A 132 -13.44 -7.13 13.12
N GLN A 133 -14.55 -6.98 12.40
CA GLN A 133 -15.82 -7.60 12.80
C GLN A 133 -16.07 -8.94 12.09
N GLU A 134 -15.58 -9.13 10.87
CA GLU A 134 -15.65 -10.41 10.14
C GLU A 134 -14.79 -11.48 10.87
N PRO A 135 -15.40 -12.47 11.53
CA PRO A 135 -14.68 -13.38 12.42
C PRO A 135 -13.59 -14.18 11.71
N ARG A 136 -13.77 -14.45 10.42
CA ARG A 136 -12.86 -15.27 9.62
C ARG A 136 -11.81 -14.47 8.85
N PHE A 137 -11.79 -13.15 8.99
CA PHE A 137 -10.86 -12.30 8.25
C PHE A 137 -9.40 -12.60 8.56
N VAL A 138 -9.05 -12.81 9.83
CA VAL A 138 -7.66 -13.11 10.24
C VAL A 138 -7.20 -14.45 9.69
N GLU A 139 -8.10 -15.43 9.62
CA GLU A 139 -7.84 -16.74 9.03
C GLU A 139 -7.55 -16.59 7.52
N TYR A 140 -8.47 -15.93 6.80
CA TYR A 140 -8.30 -15.62 5.38
C TYR A 140 -7.01 -14.85 5.10
N PHE A 141 -6.70 -13.81 5.89
CA PHE A 141 -5.49 -13.01 5.74
C PHE A 141 -4.20 -13.86 5.82
N ARG A 142 -4.12 -14.79 6.78
CA ARG A 142 -2.95 -15.67 6.94
C ARG A 142 -2.84 -16.70 5.82
N GLN A 143 -3.96 -17.16 5.28
CA GLN A 143 -3.98 -18.10 4.15
C GLN A 143 -3.64 -17.39 2.83
N ALA A 144 -4.29 -16.26 2.55
CA ALA A 144 -4.17 -15.53 1.29
C ALA A 144 -2.85 -14.76 1.13
N THR A 145 -2.09 -14.54 2.21
CA THR A 145 -0.85 -13.74 2.19
C THR A 145 0.33 -14.45 2.85
N PRO A 146 1.59 -14.04 2.56
CA PRO A 146 2.77 -14.59 3.22
C PRO A 146 3.06 -13.97 4.61
N GLU A 147 2.06 -13.42 5.31
CA GLU A 147 2.29 -12.71 6.59
C GLU A 147 2.97 -13.59 7.64
N THR A 148 2.53 -14.85 7.75
CA THR A 148 3.03 -15.76 8.79
C THR A 148 4.48 -16.15 8.53
N GLU A 149 4.85 -16.40 7.27
CA GLU A 149 6.22 -16.68 6.85
C GLU A 149 7.11 -15.44 7.02
N TYR A 150 6.62 -14.24 6.65
CA TYR A 150 7.35 -13.00 6.88
C TYR A 150 7.74 -12.80 8.35
N GLY A 151 6.86 -13.17 9.28
CA GLY A 151 7.12 -13.07 10.72
C GLY A 151 8.13 -14.10 11.25
N ARG A 152 8.31 -15.22 10.55
CA ARG A 152 9.25 -16.30 10.92
C ARG A 152 10.62 -16.15 10.26
N MET A 153 10.66 -15.54 9.08
CA MET A 153 11.87 -15.38 8.29
C MET A 153 12.68 -14.15 8.73
N ASN A 154 14.00 -14.22 8.60
CA ASN A 154 14.94 -13.15 8.95
C ASN A 154 14.95 -11.99 7.91
N ILE A 155 13.77 -11.50 7.53
CA ILE A 155 13.59 -10.42 6.54
C ILE A 155 13.35 -9.08 7.23
N GLY A 156 12.62 -9.08 8.35
CA GLY A 156 12.31 -7.87 9.12
C GLY A 156 13.22 -7.71 10.33
N SER A 157 13.72 -6.50 10.58
CA SER A 157 14.54 -6.19 11.77
C SER A 157 13.74 -6.12 13.09
N ARG A 158 12.41 -6.26 13.02
CA ARG A 158 11.49 -6.03 14.14
C ARG A 158 10.40 -7.11 14.15
N PRO A 159 9.93 -7.56 15.33
CA PRO A 159 8.81 -8.48 15.44
C PRO A 159 7.57 -7.99 14.67
N SER A 160 6.86 -8.88 13.98
CA SER A 160 5.68 -8.51 13.18
C SER A 160 4.49 -8.04 14.03
N LYS A 161 4.35 -8.60 15.24
CA LYS A 161 3.26 -8.29 16.18
C LYS A 161 3.77 -7.70 17.49
N ARG A 162 2.91 -6.92 18.15
CA ARG A 162 3.13 -6.45 19.54
C ARG A 162 2.77 -7.52 20.57
N LYS A 163 1.76 -8.35 20.29
CA LYS A 163 1.33 -9.50 21.10
C LYS A 163 1.12 -10.73 20.18
N PRO A 164 1.71 -11.91 20.46
CA PRO A 164 1.66 -13.06 19.54
C PRO A 164 0.24 -13.58 19.23
N SER A 165 -0.66 -13.54 20.21
CA SER A 165 -2.04 -14.08 20.11
C SER A 165 -3.09 -13.08 19.59
N GLY A 166 -2.70 -11.84 19.26
CA GLY A 166 -3.68 -10.83 18.87
C GLY A 166 -4.14 -10.91 17.41
N GLY A 167 -5.29 -10.30 17.13
CA GLY A 167 -5.79 -10.04 15.77
C GLY A 167 -5.03 -8.92 15.05
N ILE A 168 -5.65 -8.30 14.05
CA ILE A 168 -5.05 -7.22 13.23
C ILE A 168 -4.60 -6.01 14.08
N GLU A 169 -5.24 -5.77 15.23
CA GLU A 169 -4.85 -4.73 16.19
C GLU A 169 -3.41 -4.88 16.69
N SER A 170 -2.97 -6.13 16.91
CA SER A 170 -1.62 -6.44 17.39
C SER A 170 -0.56 -6.39 16.28
N LEU A 171 -0.98 -6.45 15.01
CA LEU A 171 -0.09 -6.44 13.85
C LEU A 171 0.43 -5.02 13.60
N ARG A 172 1.73 -4.90 13.37
CA ARG A 172 2.35 -3.61 13.01
C ARG A 172 1.98 -3.21 11.58
N ALA A 173 2.04 -1.91 11.29
CA ALA A 173 1.71 -1.40 9.97
C ALA A 173 2.69 -1.80 8.85
N ILE A 174 3.95 -2.22 9.14
CA ILE A 174 4.87 -2.75 8.09
C ILE A 174 4.32 -4.09 7.59
N PRO A 175 4.20 -5.12 8.45
CA PRO A 175 3.68 -6.42 8.03
C PRO A 175 2.32 -6.33 7.35
N TRP A 176 1.42 -5.48 7.87
CA TRP A 176 0.09 -5.28 7.28
C TRP A 176 0.15 -4.85 5.81
N ILE A 177 0.88 -3.79 5.50
CA ILE A 177 1.01 -3.30 4.12
C ILE A 177 1.82 -4.29 3.27
N PHE A 178 2.92 -4.81 3.83
CA PHE A 178 3.82 -5.71 3.13
C PHE A 178 3.12 -6.97 2.63
N ALA A 179 2.37 -7.66 3.50
CA ALA A 179 1.71 -8.91 3.17
C ALA A 179 0.72 -8.76 2.00
N TRP A 180 -0.07 -7.69 1.98
CA TRP A 180 -1.01 -7.42 0.89
C TRP A 180 -0.36 -6.85 -0.38
N THR A 181 0.81 -6.22 -0.27
CA THR A 181 1.60 -5.81 -1.43
C THR A 181 2.21 -7.01 -2.14
N GLN A 182 2.70 -8.00 -1.38
CA GLN A 182 3.25 -9.24 -1.93
C GLN A 182 2.27 -9.98 -2.84
N THR A 183 0.98 -9.96 -2.51
CA THR A 183 -0.08 -10.66 -3.27
C THR A 183 -0.72 -9.83 -4.36
N ARG A 184 -0.18 -8.63 -4.65
CA ARG A 184 -0.72 -7.68 -5.64
C ARG A 184 -2.16 -7.26 -5.37
N PHE A 185 -2.63 -7.38 -4.13
CA PHE A 185 -4.02 -7.07 -3.80
C PHE A 185 -4.18 -5.70 -3.12
N HIS A 186 -3.18 -5.26 -2.36
CA HIS A 186 -3.10 -3.92 -1.77
C HIS A 186 -4.32 -3.48 -0.95
N LEU A 187 -5.08 -4.45 -0.40
CA LEU A 187 -6.30 -4.24 0.40
C LEU A 187 -6.25 -3.04 1.36
N PRO A 188 -5.17 -2.83 2.15
CA PRO A 188 -5.11 -1.74 3.12
C PRO A 188 -5.16 -0.33 2.56
N VAL A 189 -4.92 -0.17 1.25
CA VAL A 189 -4.83 1.15 0.62
C VAL A 189 -6.19 1.63 0.13
N TRP A 190 -7.02 0.72 -0.39
CA TRP A 190 -8.26 1.07 -1.09
C TRP A 190 -9.53 0.63 -0.36
N LEU A 191 -9.45 -0.30 0.60
CA LEU A 191 -10.64 -0.77 1.31
C LEU A 191 -11.37 0.39 2.02
N GLY A 192 -12.67 0.49 1.77
CA GLY A 192 -13.54 1.57 2.25
C GLY A 192 -13.82 2.68 1.23
N PHE A 193 -12.96 2.88 0.22
CA PHE A 193 -13.18 3.92 -0.80
C PHE A 193 -14.41 3.65 -1.66
N GLY A 194 -14.53 2.43 -2.22
CA GLY A 194 -15.64 2.08 -3.10
C GLY A 194 -17.01 2.24 -2.43
N GLU A 195 -17.15 1.79 -1.19
CA GLU A 195 -18.40 1.92 -0.43
C GLU A 195 -18.73 3.39 -0.12
N ALA A 196 -17.74 4.20 0.27
CA ALA A 196 -17.95 5.61 0.53
C ALA A 196 -18.36 6.39 -0.74
N PHE A 197 -17.72 6.13 -1.88
CA PHE A 197 -18.09 6.75 -3.15
C PHE A 197 -19.48 6.33 -3.59
N LYS A 198 -19.79 5.03 -3.51
CA LYS A 198 -21.12 4.52 -3.81
C LYS A 198 -22.19 5.21 -2.98
N HIS A 199 -21.99 5.25 -1.66
CA HIS A 199 -22.95 5.84 -0.72
C HIS A 199 -23.31 7.29 -1.09
N VAL A 200 -22.31 8.14 -1.29
CA VAL A 200 -22.59 9.56 -1.57
C VAL A 200 -23.15 9.78 -2.97
N ILE A 201 -22.75 8.98 -3.96
CA ILE A 201 -23.29 9.07 -5.33
C ILE A 201 -24.74 8.59 -5.37
N ASP A 202 -25.06 7.48 -4.70
CA ASP A 202 -26.42 6.94 -4.65
C ASP A 202 -27.38 7.87 -3.89
N LYS A 203 -26.87 8.66 -2.93
CA LYS A 203 -27.64 9.65 -2.18
C LYS A 203 -28.03 10.88 -3.02
N ASP A 204 -27.11 11.39 -3.84
CA ASP A 204 -27.38 12.46 -4.80
C ASP A 204 -26.41 12.37 -5.98
N ASN A 205 -26.94 12.21 -7.19
CA ASN A 205 -26.14 12.16 -8.42
C ASN A 205 -25.25 13.39 -8.63
N LYS A 206 -25.61 14.56 -8.05
CA LYS A 206 -24.76 15.77 -8.07
C LYS A 206 -23.45 15.58 -7.32
N ASN A 207 -23.37 14.65 -6.37
CA ASN A 207 -22.14 14.36 -5.64
C ASN A 207 -21.05 13.78 -6.53
N LEU A 208 -21.39 13.10 -7.65
CA LEU A 208 -20.39 12.70 -8.62
C LEU A 208 -19.68 13.91 -9.24
N LEU A 209 -20.45 14.94 -9.65
CA LEU A 209 -19.89 16.18 -10.17
C LEU A 209 -19.05 16.91 -9.11
N MET A 210 -19.52 16.90 -7.85
CA MET A 210 -18.76 17.47 -6.73
C MET A 210 -17.42 16.76 -6.51
N LEU A 211 -17.39 15.42 -6.54
CA LEU A 211 -16.16 14.63 -6.41
C LEU A 211 -15.19 14.90 -7.57
N GLN A 212 -15.70 15.04 -8.79
CA GLN A 212 -14.90 15.43 -9.97
C GLN A 212 -14.32 16.85 -9.81
N GLN A 213 -15.12 17.80 -9.30
CA GLN A 213 -14.63 19.15 -8.99
C GLN A 213 -13.57 19.12 -7.89
N MET A 214 -13.78 18.37 -6.81
CA MET A 214 -12.78 18.20 -5.75
C MET A 214 -11.47 17.62 -6.31
N TYR A 215 -11.53 16.65 -7.22
CA TYR A 215 -10.32 16.08 -7.84
C TYR A 215 -9.55 17.11 -8.68
N ASN A 216 -10.26 17.98 -9.40
CA ASN A 216 -9.64 18.99 -10.26
C ASN A 216 -9.17 20.23 -9.48
N GLU A 217 -9.90 20.65 -8.46
CA GLU A 217 -9.72 21.94 -7.78
C GLU A 217 -9.10 21.84 -6.40
N TRP A 218 -9.15 20.67 -5.73
CA TRP A 218 -8.66 20.51 -4.37
C TRP A 218 -7.40 19.62 -4.31
N PRO A 219 -6.20 20.20 -4.13
CA PRO A 219 -4.94 19.45 -4.16
C PRO A 219 -4.88 18.27 -3.18
N PHE A 220 -5.49 18.40 -1.99
CA PHE A 220 -5.54 17.32 -1.00
C PHE A 220 -6.31 16.10 -1.52
N PHE A 221 -7.49 16.33 -2.11
CA PHE A 221 -8.29 15.24 -2.65
C PHE A 221 -7.60 14.62 -3.85
N ARG A 222 -7.07 15.44 -4.76
CA ARG A 222 -6.29 14.99 -5.92
C ARG A 222 -5.16 14.03 -5.54
N VAL A 223 -4.24 14.44 -4.67
CA VAL A 223 -3.10 13.58 -4.30
C VAL A 223 -3.51 12.33 -3.53
N THR A 224 -4.67 12.37 -2.87
CA THR A 224 -5.23 11.20 -2.18
C THR A 224 -5.72 10.17 -3.20
N ILE A 225 -6.44 10.61 -4.23
CA ILE A 225 -6.92 9.77 -5.33
C ILE A 225 -5.76 9.27 -6.20
N ASP A 226 -4.83 10.14 -6.60
CA ASP A 226 -3.65 9.77 -7.41
C ASP A 226 -2.84 8.64 -6.77
N LEU A 227 -2.69 8.67 -5.45
CA LEU A 227 -1.99 7.62 -4.73
C LEU A 227 -2.73 6.28 -4.80
N VAL A 228 -4.06 6.31 -4.63
CA VAL A 228 -4.89 5.10 -4.71
C VAL A 228 -4.83 4.56 -6.14
N GLU A 229 -4.99 5.40 -7.16
CA GLU A 229 -4.89 5.03 -8.58
C GLU A 229 -3.52 4.40 -8.92
N MET A 230 -2.41 4.99 -8.45
CA MET A 230 -1.07 4.41 -8.59
C MET A 230 -0.95 3.03 -7.93
N VAL A 231 -1.65 2.79 -6.83
CA VAL A 231 -1.66 1.47 -6.18
C VAL A 231 -2.52 0.47 -6.96
N PHE A 232 -3.63 0.89 -7.56
CA PHE A 232 -4.39 0.07 -8.50
C PHE A 232 -3.56 -0.32 -9.73
N ALA A 233 -2.72 0.59 -10.24
CA ALA A 233 -1.79 0.27 -11.33
C ALA A 233 -0.75 -0.79 -10.96
N LYS A 234 -0.46 -0.97 -9.67
CA LYS A 234 0.42 -2.02 -9.15
C LYS A 234 -0.34 -3.29 -8.75
N GLY A 235 -1.66 -3.25 -8.72
CA GLY A 235 -2.50 -4.37 -8.32
C GLY A 235 -2.81 -5.32 -9.47
N ASN A 236 -3.07 -6.58 -9.15
CA ASN A 236 -3.51 -7.57 -10.11
C ASN A 236 -4.47 -8.57 -9.42
N PRO A 237 -5.80 -8.41 -9.57
CA PRO A 237 -6.77 -9.28 -8.93
C PRO A 237 -6.72 -10.73 -9.45
N GLY A 238 -6.17 -10.97 -10.64
CA GLY A 238 -5.93 -12.32 -11.16
C GLY A 238 -4.82 -13.05 -10.41
N ILE A 239 -3.74 -12.35 -10.07
CA ILE A 239 -2.69 -12.89 -9.20
C ILE A 239 -3.23 -13.09 -7.78
N ALA A 240 -3.99 -12.14 -7.22
CA ALA A 240 -4.63 -12.35 -5.92
C ALA A 240 -5.54 -13.59 -5.92
N ALA A 241 -6.30 -13.82 -6.99
CA ALA A 241 -7.13 -15.03 -7.14
C ALA A 241 -6.31 -16.33 -7.24
N LEU A 242 -5.09 -16.29 -7.81
CA LEU A 242 -4.17 -17.43 -7.81
C LEU A 242 -3.71 -17.79 -6.40
N TYR A 243 -3.41 -16.80 -5.56
CA TYR A 243 -3.05 -17.04 -4.16
C TYR A 243 -4.21 -17.71 -3.42
N ASP A 244 -5.43 -17.21 -3.60
CA ASP A 244 -6.62 -17.82 -3.02
C ASP A 244 -6.80 -19.26 -3.47
N LYS A 245 -6.79 -19.51 -4.79
CA LYS A 245 -6.96 -20.84 -5.35
C LYS A 245 -5.97 -21.87 -4.80
N LEU A 246 -4.74 -21.46 -4.54
CA LEU A 246 -3.69 -22.36 -4.07
C LEU A 246 -3.67 -22.49 -2.54
N LEU A 247 -3.87 -21.40 -1.81
CA LEU A 247 -3.51 -21.32 -0.39
C LEU A 247 -4.72 -21.20 0.54
N VAL A 248 -5.87 -20.80 0.03
CA VAL A 248 -7.07 -20.55 0.82
C VAL A 248 -7.99 -21.76 0.78
N SER A 249 -8.50 -22.11 1.96
CA SER A 249 -9.51 -23.16 2.17
C SER A 249 -10.81 -22.84 1.42
N GLU A 250 -11.49 -23.88 0.91
CA GLU A 250 -12.63 -23.73 0.00
C GLU A 250 -13.77 -22.88 0.58
N ASP A 251 -14.00 -22.99 1.88
CA ASP A 251 -15.02 -22.28 2.63
C ASP A 251 -14.72 -20.79 2.86
N LEU A 252 -13.49 -20.35 2.58
CA LEU A 252 -13.08 -18.93 2.61
C LEU A 252 -13.00 -18.28 1.23
N LEU A 253 -13.09 -19.06 0.14
CA LEU A 253 -13.06 -18.53 -1.22
C LEU A 253 -14.15 -17.46 -1.49
N PRO A 254 -15.40 -17.60 -0.99
CA PRO A 254 -16.42 -16.55 -1.17
C PRO A 254 -16.03 -15.19 -0.57
N LEU A 255 -15.27 -15.18 0.54
CA LEU A 255 -14.76 -13.93 1.13
C LEU A 255 -13.74 -13.28 0.19
N GLY A 256 -12.83 -14.07 -0.37
CA GLY A 256 -11.85 -13.56 -1.34
C GLY A 256 -12.49 -13.03 -2.62
N GLU A 257 -13.54 -13.69 -3.13
CA GLU A 257 -14.35 -13.20 -4.24
C GLU A 257 -15.04 -11.88 -3.93
N LYS A 258 -15.69 -11.78 -2.76
CA LYS A 258 -16.31 -10.54 -2.28
C LYS A 258 -15.31 -9.38 -2.26
N LEU A 259 -14.09 -9.60 -1.75
CA LEU A 259 -13.05 -8.58 -1.72
C LEU A 259 -12.57 -8.20 -3.13
N ARG A 260 -12.42 -9.17 -4.06
CA ARG A 260 -12.04 -8.88 -5.45
C ARG A 260 -13.13 -8.13 -6.23
N THR A 261 -14.40 -8.37 -5.93
CA THR A 261 -15.51 -7.59 -6.48
C THR A 261 -15.43 -6.14 -5.96
N ALA A 262 -15.26 -5.94 -4.66
CA ALA A 262 -15.05 -4.60 -4.08
C ALA A 262 -13.82 -3.87 -4.66
N TYR A 263 -12.74 -4.58 -4.99
CA TYR A 263 -11.59 -4.04 -5.71
C TYR A 263 -12.00 -3.48 -7.09
N LYS A 264 -12.73 -4.26 -7.88
CA LYS A 264 -13.18 -3.85 -9.22
C LYS A 264 -14.14 -2.66 -9.14
N ASP A 265 -15.09 -2.70 -8.21
CA ASP A 265 -16.06 -1.61 -8.02
C ASP A 265 -15.36 -0.32 -7.62
N THR A 266 -14.42 -0.40 -6.66
CA THR A 266 -13.59 0.76 -6.25
C THR A 266 -12.82 1.34 -7.44
N SER A 267 -12.21 0.48 -8.27
CA SER A 267 -11.53 0.92 -9.50
C SER A 267 -12.47 1.65 -10.46
N GLY A 268 -13.71 1.17 -10.61
CA GLY A 268 -14.73 1.81 -11.45
C GLY A 268 -15.11 3.20 -10.95
N TYR A 269 -15.28 3.38 -9.64
CA TYR A 269 -15.55 4.69 -9.05
C TYR A 269 -14.37 5.65 -9.19
N LEU A 270 -13.13 5.17 -9.02
CA LEU A 270 -11.94 6.00 -9.21
C LEU A 270 -11.89 6.59 -10.63
N LEU A 271 -12.08 5.76 -11.66
CA LEU A 271 -12.08 6.23 -13.05
C LEU A 271 -13.21 7.24 -13.33
N LYS A 272 -14.40 7.03 -12.75
CA LYS A 272 -15.51 8.01 -12.86
C LYS A 272 -15.17 9.35 -12.21
N ILE A 273 -14.50 9.33 -11.06
CA ILE A 273 -14.14 10.55 -10.31
C ILE A 273 -12.98 11.28 -10.98
N THR A 274 -11.98 10.57 -11.47
CA THR A 274 -10.85 11.19 -12.18
C THR A 274 -11.20 11.64 -13.60
N GLY A 275 -12.24 11.05 -14.20
CA GLY A 275 -12.57 11.24 -15.60
C GLY A 275 -11.62 10.50 -16.55
N HIS A 276 -10.81 9.57 -16.04
CA HIS A 276 -9.90 8.75 -16.85
C HIS A 276 -10.65 7.55 -17.45
N ASN A 277 -10.28 7.15 -18.67
CA ASN A 277 -10.74 5.92 -19.32
C ASN A 277 -9.97 4.69 -18.81
N GLU A 278 -8.72 4.90 -18.41
CA GLU A 278 -7.86 3.85 -17.87
C GLU A 278 -6.98 4.34 -16.72
N ILE A 279 -6.57 3.40 -15.87
CA ILE A 279 -5.72 3.70 -14.72
C ILE A 279 -4.42 4.37 -15.17
N LEU A 280 -4.07 5.48 -14.49
CA LEU A 280 -2.92 6.34 -14.76
C LEU A 280 -2.92 6.99 -16.16
N GLU A 281 -4.10 7.30 -16.72
CA GLU A 281 -4.20 8.08 -17.97
C GLU A 281 -3.44 9.42 -17.88
N GLY A 282 -3.53 10.11 -16.73
CA GLY A 282 -2.82 11.36 -16.48
C GLY A 282 -1.32 11.26 -16.22
N ASP A 283 -0.73 10.06 -16.13
CA ASP A 283 0.72 9.85 -15.91
C ASP A 283 1.26 8.68 -16.75
N PRO A 284 1.42 8.87 -18.07
CA PRO A 284 1.86 7.81 -18.98
C PRO A 284 3.30 7.34 -18.69
N LEU A 285 4.16 8.22 -18.15
CA LEU A 285 5.54 7.88 -17.79
C LEU A 285 5.58 6.93 -16.60
N LEU A 286 4.80 7.19 -15.55
CA LEU A 286 4.68 6.26 -14.43
C LEU A 286 4.07 4.94 -14.90
N LYS A 287 3.02 4.99 -15.71
CA LYS A 287 2.36 3.81 -16.27
C LYS A 287 3.33 2.91 -17.04
N GLN A 288 4.13 3.48 -17.94
CA GLN A 288 5.16 2.74 -18.68
C GLN A 288 6.16 2.05 -17.74
N ARG A 289 6.66 2.78 -16.74
CA ARG A 289 7.66 2.27 -15.79
C ARG A 289 7.13 1.12 -14.94
N LEU A 290 5.87 1.16 -14.54
CA LEU A 290 5.23 0.08 -13.80
C LEU A 290 5.05 -1.16 -14.69
N ARG A 291 4.56 -0.96 -15.92
CA ARG A 291 4.35 -2.04 -16.90
C ARG A 291 5.62 -2.83 -17.22
N LEU A 292 6.78 -2.15 -17.32
CA LEU A 292 8.07 -2.79 -17.56
C LEU A 292 8.53 -3.71 -16.42
N ARG A 293 8.03 -3.50 -15.20
CA ARG A 293 8.38 -4.32 -14.03
C ARG A 293 7.47 -5.54 -13.88
N ASP A 294 6.27 -5.49 -14.45
CA ASP A 294 5.23 -6.48 -14.19
C ASP A 294 5.63 -7.90 -14.59
N ALA A 295 6.38 -8.09 -15.68
CA ALA A 295 6.81 -9.42 -16.12
C ALA A 295 7.67 -10.14 -15.07
N TYR A 296 8.61 -9.43 -14.47
CA TYR A 296 9.50 -9.97 -13.43
C TYR A 296 8.73 -10.21 -12.13
N ILE A 297 7.96 -9.22 -11.68
CA ILE A 297 7.20 -9.30 -10.43
C ILE A 297 6.15 -10.42 -10.52
N THR A 298 5.45 -10.55 -11.65
CA THR A 298 4.44 -11.60 -11.85
C THR A 298 5.07 -12.99 -11.80
N THR A 299 6.24 -13.18 -12.40
CA THR A 299 6.98 -14.44 -12.33
C THR A 299 7.30 -14.81 -10.87
N LEU A 300 7.79 -13.83 -10.09
CA LEU A 300 8.05 -14.02 -8.67
C LEU A 300 6.77 -14.27 -7.86
N ASN A 301 5.65 -13.63 -8.21
CA ASN A 301 4.36 -13.86 -7.54
C ASN A 301 3.87 -15.30 -7.70
N VAL A 302 3.95 -15.84 -8.91
CA VAL A 302 3.56 -17.24 -9.18
C VAL A 302 4.52 -18.19 -8.44
N CYS A 303 5.83 -17.95 -8.54
CA CYS A 303 6.84 -18.72 -7.81
C CYS A 303 6.57 -18.72 -6.30
N GLN A 304 6.25 -17.56 -5.72
CA GLN A 304 5.92 -17.40 -4.31
C GLN A 304 4.68 -18.19 -3.92
N ALA A 305 3.58 -18.09 -4.68
CA ALA A 305 2.33 -18.80 -4.36
C ALA A 305 2.52 -20.32 -4.34
N TYR A 306 3.19 -20.88 -5.36
CA TYR A 306 3.49 -22.32 -5.39
C TYR A 306 4.51 -22.74 -4.32
N THR A 307 5.49 -21.89 -3.99
CA THR A 307 6.44 -22.15 -2.90
C THR A 307 5.72 -22.20 -1.55
N LEU A 308 4.79 -21.26 -1.29
CA LEU A 308 3.94 -21.29 -0.10
C LEU A 308 3.07 -22.55 -0.04
N LYS A 309 2.50 -23.00 -1.16
CA LYS A 309 1.74 -24.26 -1.21
C LYS A 309 2.60 -25.44 -0.75
N ARG A 310 3.82 -25.55 -1.30
CA ARG A 310 4.77 -26.62 -0.96
C ARG A 310 5.24 -26.56 0.49
N ILE A 311 5.36 -25.36 1.06
CA ILE A 311 5.72 -25.17 2.47
C ILE A 311 4.57 -25.56 3.41
N ARG A 312 3.34 -25.18 3.07
CA ARG A 312 2.17 -25.31 3.96
C ARG A 312 1.47 -26.67 3.86
N ASP A 313 1.55 -27.35 2.71
CA ASP A 313 0.90 -28.64 2.48
C ASP A 313 1.92 -29.71 2.04
N PRO A 314 2.38 -30.56 2.99
CA PRO A 314 3.30 -31.67 2.70
C PRO A 314 2.74 -32.71 1.72
N ASN A 315 1.42 -32.77 1.52
CA ASN A 315 0.79 -33.71 0.60
C ASN A 315 0.76 -33.20 -0.85
N PHE A 316 1.16 -31.95 -1.09
CA PHE A 316 1.23 -31.38 -2.42
C PHE A 316 2.40 -32.01 -3.21
N LYS A 317 2.08 -32.98 -4.05
CA LYS A 317 3.05 -33.70 -4.88
C LYS A 317 3.62 -32.77 -5.95
N VAL A 318 4.95 -32.76 -6.05
CA VAL A 318 5.70 -32.08 -7.11
C VAL A 318 6.55 -33.09 -7.85
N GLU A 319 6.55 -33.05 -9.17
CA GLU A 319 7.46 -33.85 -9.98
C GLU A 319 8.83 -33.15 -10.03
N VAL A 320 9.85 -33.82 -9.52
CA VAL A 320 11.22 -33.30 -9.56
C VAL A 320 11.76 -33.51 -10.97
N ARG A 321 11.97 -32.41 -11.68
CA ARG A 321 12.61 -32.43 -13.01
C ARG A 321 14.13 -32.61 -12.89
N PRO A 322 14.80 -33.15 -13.93
CA PRO A 322 16.26 -33.12 -14.02
C PRO A 322 16.81 -31.69 -13.92
N PRO A 323 18.02 -31.49 -13.35
CA PRO A 323 18.66 -30.18 -13.30
C PRO A 323 18.78 -29.55 -14.70
N ILE A 324 18.40 -28.27 -14.82
CA ILE A 324 18.48 -27.51 -16.08
C ILE A 324 19.81 -26.75 -16.19
N ALA A 325 20.31 -26.22 -15.08
CA ALA A 325 21.58 -25.52 -15.06
C ALA A 325 22.70 -26.51 -15.39
N LYS A 326 23.44 -26.24 -16.48
CA LYS A 326 24.54 -27.07 -16.98
C LYS A 326 25.87 -26.80 -16.28
N GLU A 327 25.95 -25.72 -15.51
CA GLU A 327 27.09 -25.42 -14.63
C GLU A 327 27.07 -26.38 -13.45
N ILE A 328 27.52 -27.61 -13.69
CA ILE A 328 28.04 -28.48 -12.65
C ILE A 328 29.37 -27.86 -12.28
N ILE A 329 29.43 -27.12 -11.17
CA ILE A 329 30.70 -26.86 -10.52
C ILE A 329 31.23 -28.25 -10.12
N GLU A 330 32.31 -28.68 -10.76
CA GLU A 330 33.04 -29.88 -10.38
C GLU A 330 33.26 -29.88 -8.86
N GLY A 331 32.60 -30.79 -8.15
CA GLY A 331 32.90 -31.05 -6.73
C GLY A 331 31.79 -30.84 -5.69
N SER A 332 30.55 -30.45 -6.03
CA SER A 332 29.46 -30.64 -5.07
C SER A 332 28.12 -30.90 -5.75
N ALA A 333 27.53 -32.06 -5.48
CA ALA A 333 26.08 -32.15 -5.46
C ALA A 333 25.62 -31.12 -4.43
N TYR A 334 25.05 -29.98 -4.88
CA TYR A 334 24.63 -28.83 -4.07
C TYR A 334 24.80 -29.07 -2.59
N ALA A 335 25.98 -28.75 -2.03
CA ALA A 335 26.20 -28.95 -0.61
C ALA A 335 25.02 -28.29 0.09
N THR A 336 24.29 -28.99 0.95
CA THR A 336 23.02 -28.52 1.55
C THR A 336 23.17 -27.12 2.15
N ASN A 337 24.39 -26.78 2.59
CA ASN A 337 24.85 -25.46 3.04
C ASN A 337 24.64 -24.32 2.03
N GLU A 338 24.67 -24.57 0.72
CA GLU A 338 24.43 -23.57 -0.32
C GLU A 338 22.95 -23.24 -0.54
N LEU A 339 22.06 -24.15 -0.15
CA LEU A 339 20.61 -24.03 -0.31
C LEU A 339 19.92 -23.36 0.90
N VAL A 340 20.70 -23.00 1.93
CA VAL A 340 20.27 -22.36 3.18
C VAL A 340 21.14 -21.15 3.53
N LYS A 341 21.70 -20.46 2.52
CA LYS A 341 22.61 -19.32 2.73
C LYS A 341 21.93 -18.16 3.44
N LEU A 342 20.61 -17.97 3.22
CA LEU A 342 19.86 -16.86 3.84
C LEU A 342 19.40 -17.19 5.27
N ASN A 343 19.14 -18.46 5.57
CA ASN A 343 18.85 -18.95 6.92
C ASN A 343 19.39 -20.38 7.14
N PRO A 344 20.62 -20.52 7.67
CA PRO A 344 21.24 -21.83 7.92
C PRO A 344 20.50 -22.71 8.94
N THR A 345 19.61 -22.11 9.73
CA THR A 345 18.81 -22.78 10.77
C THR A 345 17.37 -23.06 10.32
N SER A 346 17.10 -23.07 9.01
CA SER A 346 15.76 -23.33 8.48
C SER A 346 15.20 -24.67 8.93
N GLU A 347 13.95 -24.68 9.39
CA GLU A 347 13.17 -25.89 9.69
C GLU A 347 12.43 -26.43 8.45
N TYR A 348 12.44 -25.69 7.33
CA TYR A 348 11.81 -26.10 6.07
C TYR A 348 12.77 -26.96 5.22
N ALA A 349 12.21 -27.67 4.24
CA ALA A 349 13.05 -28.41 3.29
C ALA A 349 14.05 -27.45 2.61
N PRO A 350 15.34 -27.84 2.48
CA PRO A 350 16.39 -26.97 1.96
C PRO A 350 16.03 -26.28 0.64
N GLY A 351 16.30 -24.99 0.54
CA GLY A 351 16.00 -24.15 -0.63
C GLY A 351 14.59 -23.54 -0.66
N LEU A 352 13.60 -24.05 0.08
CA LEU A 352 12.25 -23.47 0.08
C LEU A 352 12.21 -22.10 0.75
N GLU A 353 12.81 -21.97 1.93
CA GLU A 353 12.89 -20.69 2.65
C GLU A 353 13.68 -19.65 1.87
N ASP A 354 14.88 -20.00 1.37
CA ASP A 354 15.70 -19.10 0.57
C ASP A 354 14.97 -18.64 -0.71
N THR A 355 14.28 -19.56 -1.40
CA THR A 355 13.44 -19.21 -2.56
C THR A 355 12.34 -18.23 -2.17
N LEU A 356 11.63 -18.49 -1.07
CA LEU A 356 10.55 -17.62 -0.61
C LEU A 356 11.09 -16.23 -0.21
N ILE A 357 12.24 -16.15 0.49
CA ILE A 357 12.89 -14.88 0.82
C ILE A 357 13.26 -14.10 -0.46
N LEU A 358 13.82 -14.77 -1.47
CA LEU A 358 14.16 -14.14 -2.75
C LEU A 358 12.92 -13.57 -3.45
N THR A 359 11.82 -14.32 -3.49
CA THR A 359 10.57 -13.78 -4.04
C THR A 359 10.07 -12.58 -3.26
N MET A 360 10.10 -12.62 -1.91
CA MET A 360 9.67 -11.51 -1.07
C MET A 360 10.50 -10.24 -1.32
N LYS A 361 11.82 -10.39 -1.42
CA LYS A 361 12.74 -9.28 -1.71
C LYS A 361 12.57 -8.71 -3.12
N GLY A 362 12.34 -9.56 -4.12
CA GLY A 362 12.19 -9.11 -5.51
C GLY A 362 10.83 -8.50 -5.83
N ILE A 363 9.77 -8.88 -5.11
CA ILE A 363 8.43 -8.27 -5.23
C ILE A 363 8.35 -6.93 -4.50
N ALA A 364 9.03 -6.80 -3.36
CA ALA A 364 9.09 -5.56 -2.57
C ALA A 364 9.85 -4.46 -3.29
#